data_AF-J9AEG6-F1
#
_entry.id   AF-J9AEG6-F1
#
_cell.length_a   1.000
_cell.length_b   1.000
_cell.length_c   1.000
_cell.angle_alpha   90.00
_cell.angle_beta   90.00
_cell.angle_gamma   90.00
#
_symmetry.space_group_name_H-M   'P 1'
#
loop_
_entity.id
_entity.type
_entity.pdbx_description
1 polymer ?
#
loop_
_entity_poly.entity_id
_entity_poly.type
_entity_poly.pdbx_seq_one_letter_code
_entity_poly.pdbx_strand_id
1 'polypeptide(L)'
;MNSGPYLNIVGRLTKEWNILQFSFGNEHFDNDHSSVVQTSTISTLNAAFNLVAFFKIMSWDKYFSSSFFTTFVIIFTKRQVVLIWSVIAFDDEYTTKLKIANIRTVFKLNGISLLNDIHVNTSDTTRSLVDVLMEIKNTSRIWIPIFGYYLHDYIEFLAAVKQLSLDPTVYVTVLLDFVVLGEFKPPWILPNNSVNETMKFYFDETIIARF
;
A
#
# COMPACT_ATOMS: atom_id res chain seq x y z
N MET A 1 -12.52 -10.85 -14.90
CA MET A 1 -12.23 -12.19 -15.46
C MET A 1 -11.00 -12.72 -14.75
N ASN A 2 -11.13 -13.80 -13.97
CA ASN A 2 -10.03 -14.40 -13.20
C ASN A 2 -8.97 -15.03 -14.12
N SER A 3 -7.87 -14.32 -14.37
CA SER A 3 -6.73 -14.76 -15.20
C SER A 3 -5.60 -15.43 -14.40
N GLY A 4 -5.68 -15.45 -13.07
CA GLY A 4 -4.66 -15.99 -12.16
C GLY A 4 -4.15 -17.41 -12.48
N PRO A 5 -5.03 -18.41 -12.70
CA PRO A 5 -4.55 -19.77 -13.02
C PRO A 5 -3.96 -19.89 -14.43
N TYR A 6 -4.40 -19.06 -15.38
CA TYR A 6 -3.94 -19.11 -16.77
C TYR A 6 -2.53 -18.54 -16.93
N LEU A 7 -2.19 -17.46 -16.22
CA LEU A 7 -0.85 -16.86 -16.29
C LEU A 7 0.25 -17.75 -15.69
N ASN A 8 -0.05 -18.52 -14.64
CA ASN A 8 0.93 -19.43 -14.05
C ASN A 8 1.26 -20.61 -14.99
N ILE A 9 0.24 -21.21 -15.61
CA ILE A 9 0.43 -22.29 -16.61
C ILE A 9 1.14 -21.75 -17.86
N VAL A 10 0.69 -20.61 -18.38
CA VAL A 10 1.29 -19.99 -19.57
C VAL A 10 2.74 -19.57 -19.29
N GLY A 11 3.03 -19.02 -18.11
CA GLY A 11 4.38 -18.63 -17.72
C GLY A 11 5.36 -19.81 -17.56
N ARG A 12 4.87 -20.99 -17.15
CA ARG A 12 5.66 -22.23 -17.11
C ARG A 12 5.92 -22.78 -18.52
N LEU A 13 4.90 -22.80 -19.36
CA LEU A 13 5.02 -23.26 -20.74
C LEU A 13 5.93 -22.36 -21.58
N THR A 14 5.84 -21.03 -21.41
CA THR A 14 6.72 -20.10 -22.14
C THR A 14 8.18 -20.25 -21.71
N LYS A 15 8.45 -20.57 -20.44
CA LYS A 15 9.80 -20.93 -19.96
C LYS A 15 10.29 -22.24 -20.58
N GLU A 16 9.47 -23.30 -20.58
CA GLU A 16 9.82 -24.58 -21.21
C GLU A 16 10.05 -24.46 -22.72
N TRP A 17 9.28 -23.59 -23.39
CA TRP A 17 9.34 -23.39 -24.83
C TRP A 17 10.28 -22.26 -25.27
N ASN A 18 11.00 -21.64 -24.34
CA ASN A 18 11.90 -20.51 -24.60
C ASN A 18 11.23 -19.34 -25.36
N ILE A 19 9.98 -19.03 -24.98
CA ILE A 19 9.18 -17.93 -25.55
C ILE A 19 9.22 -16.75 -24.58
N LEU A 20 9.57 -15.57 -25.09
CA LEU A 20 9.48 -14.32 -24.33
C LEU A 20 8.04 -13.79 -24.38
N GLN A 21 7.37 -13.74 -23.23
CA GLN A 21 6.00 -13.25 -23.10
C GLN A 21 6.00 -11.82 -22.55
N PHE A 22 5.28 -10.90 -23.19
CA PHE A 22 4.96 -9.60 -22.62
C PHE A 22 3.57 -9.67 -21.96
N SER A 23 3.50 -9.52 -20.65
CA SER A 23 2.24 -9.48 -19.90
C SER A 23 1.87 -8.06 -19.54
N PHE A 24 0.72 -7.62 -20.04
CA PHE A 24 0.12 -6.32 -19.76
C PHE A 24 -0.92 -6.38 -18.62
N GLY A 25 -1.07 -7.54 -17.96
CA GLY A 25 -2.05 -7.75 -16.89
C GLY A 25 -1.57 -8.71 -15.80
N ASN A 26 -1.93 -8.36 -14.56
CA ASN A 26 -1.72 -9.03 -13.27
C ASN A 26 -0.26 -9.30 -12.85
N GLU A 27 0.04 -8.95 -11.61
CA GLU A 27 1.39 -8.99 -11.04
C GLU A 27 1.67 -10.35 -10.44
N HIS A 28 2.67 -11.07 -10.96
CA HIS A 28 3.08 -12.37 -10.41
C HIS A 28 4.57 -12.34 -10.10
N PHE A 29 4.93 -12.51 -8.84
CA PHE A 29 6.32 -12.59 -8.40
C PHE A 29 6.61 -14.06 -8.07
N ASP A 30 7.08 -14.82 -9.05
CA ASP A 30 7.49 -16.22 -8.84
C ASP A 30 8.77 -16.53 -9.64
N ASN A 31 9.59 -17.45 -9.11
CA ASN A 31 10.89 -17.84 -9.69
C ASN A 31 10.77 -18.59 -11.03
N ASP A 32 9.56 -18.99 -11.42
CA ASP A 32 9.26 -19.75 -12.63
C ASP A 32 9.03 -18.89 -13.89
N HIS A 33 9.10 -17.57 -13.79
CA HIS A 33 8.71 -16.65 -14.86
C HIS A 33 9.88 -15.88 -15.50
N SER A 34 11.06 -16.49 -15.59
CA SER A 34 12.26 -15.87 -16.20
C SER A 34 12.09 -15.43 -17.66
N SER A 35 11.04 -15.89 -18.35
CA SER A 35 10.69 -15.56 -19.74
C SER A 35 9.45 -14.67 -19.87
N VAL A 36 8.92 -14.12 -18.78
CA VAL A 36 7.76 -13.21 -18.80
C VAL A 36 8.21 -11.80 -18.42
N VAL A 37 8.10 -10.85 -19.34
CA VAL A 37 8.31 -9.42 -19.12
C VAL A 37 6.98 -8.80 -18.69
N GLN A 38 6.92 -8.30 -17.46
CA GLN A 38 5.75 -7.59 -16.93
C GLN A 38 5.87 -6.10 -17.25
N THR A 39 4.85 -5.55 -17.93
CA THR A 39 4.88 -4.17 -18.46
C THR A 39 3.72 -3.30 -17.94
N SER A 40 2.98 -3.75 -16.92
CA SER A 40 1.84 -3.00 -16.37
C SER A 40 2.28 -1.81 -15.50
N THR A 41 1.66 -0.64 -15.72
CA THR A 41 1.78 0.55 -14.87
C THR A 41 0.94 0.45 -13.60
N ILE A 42 -0.20 -0.26 -13.64
CA ILE A 42 -1.03 -0.61 -12.47
C ILE A 42 -0.33 -1.75 -11.74
N SER A 43 0.62 -1.40 -10.89
CA SER A 43 1.52 -2.36 -10.26
C SER A 43 1.79 -2.00 -8.80
N THR A 44 1.35 -2.86 -7.88
CA THR A 44 1.80 -2.88 -6.49
C THR A 44 3.31 -2.99 -6.33
N LEU A 45 4.04 -3.57 -7.29
CA LEU A 45 5.51 -3.52 -7.32
C LEU A 45 6.02 -2.10 -7.56
N ASN A 46 5.48 -1.38 -8.55
CA ASN A 46 5.83 0.02 -8.79
C ASN A 46 5.50 0.88 -7.57
N ALA A 47 4.31 0.69 -6.98
CA ALA A 47 3.91 1.37 -5.75
C ALA A 47 4.89 1.07 -4.60
N ALA A 48 5.33 -0.18 -4.45
CA ALA A 48 6.28 -0.57 -3.42
C ALA A 48 7.68 0.04 -3.64
N PHE A 49 8.20 0.05 -4.87
CA PHE A 49 9.48 0.68 -5.18
C PHE A 49 9.44 2.21 -4.99
N ASN A 50 8.33 2.84 -5.36
CA ASN A 50 8.15 4.27 -5.13
C ASN A 50 7.97 4.59 -3.64
N LEU A 51 7.29 3.74 -2.86
CA LEU A 51 7.25 3.86 -1.41
C LEU A 51 8.63 3.71 -0.77
N VAL A 52 9.45 2.77 -1.27
CA VAL A 52 10.85 2.67 -0.84
C VAL A 52 11.60 3.97 -1.14
N ALA A 53 11.45 4.54 -2.34
CA ALA A 53 12.10 5.81 -2.69
C ALA A 53 11.62 6.95 -1.79
N PHE A 54 10.31 7.03 -1.52
CA PHE A 54 9.71 7.99 -0.60
C PHE A 54 10.31 7.85 0.81
N PHE A 55 10.39 6.62 1.34
CA PHE A 55 11.00 6.36 2.64
C PHE A 55 12.49 6.72 2.70
N LYS A 56 13.23 6.48 1.61
CA LYS A 56 14.63 6.89 1.49
C LYS A 56 14.82 8.41 1.50
N ILE A 57 14.00 9.13 0.75
CA ILE A 57 14.08 10.60 0.65
C ILE A 57 13.69 11.24 1.97
N MET A 58 12.64 10.75 2.62
CA MET A 58 12.21 11.22 3.94
C MET A 58 13.18 10.83 5.06
N SER A 59 14.28 10.11 4.73
CA SER A 59 15.23 9.54 5.69
C SER A 59 14.56 8.63 6.74
N TRP A 60 13.40 8.06 6.43
CA TRP A 60 12.70 7.09 7.26
C TRP A 60 13.34 5.69 7.17
N ASP A 61 14.29 5.51 6.25
CA ASP A 61 15.19 4.35 6.15
C ASP A 61 16.51 4.53 6.96
N LYS A 62 16.86 5.77 7.29
CA LYS A 62 18.25 6.17 7.57
C LYS A 62 18.67 6.04 9.03
N TYR A 63 18.55 4.83 9.58
CA TYR A 63 19.36 4.40 10.73
C TYR A 63 19.68 2.90 10.61
N PHE A 64 20.56 2.59 9.66
CA PHE A 64 21.41 1.41 9.75
C PHE A 64 22.85 1.86 9.50
N SER A 65 23.68 1.76 10.53
CA SER A 65 25.14 1.97 10.56
C SER A 65 25.67 3.42 10.50
N SER A 66 25.92 4.02 11.66
CA SER A 66 27.29 4.18 12.21
C SER A 66 27.35 5.28 13.29
N SER A 67 28.08 4.96 14.36
CA SER A 67 28.84 5.83 15.27
C SER A 67 28.20 7.11 15.86
N PHE A 68 28.01 7.06 17.19
CA PHE A 68 28.13 8.18 18.15
C PHE A 68 27.58 9.54 17.71
N PHE A 69 26.29 9.79 17.97
CA PHE A 69 25.77 10.99 18.63
C PHE A 69 24.24 10.87 18.74
N THR A 70 23.66 11.64 19.65
CA THR A 70 22.23 12.02 19.70
C THR A 70 21.25 11.13 20.46
N THR A 71 21.35 11.17 21.79
CA THR A 71 20.35 10.71 22.78
C THR A 71 18.95 11.37 22.62
N PHE A 72 18.76 12.34 21.73
CA PHE A 72 17.47 12.99 21.46
C PHE A 72 16.77 12.52 20.16
N VAL A 73 17.45 11.74 19.31
CA VAL A 73 16.88 11.23 18.04
C VAL A 73 16.44 9.76 18.14
N ILE A 74 16.75 9.11 19.27
CA ILE A 74 16.59 7.66 19.47
C ILE A 74 15.12 7.22 19.68
N ILE A 75 14.19 8.15 19.94
CA ILE A 75 12.76 7.79 20.09
C ILE A 75 12.09 7.50 18.73
N PHE A 76 12.65 8.00 17.62
CA PHE A 76 12.10 7.80 16.27
C PHE A 76 12.68 6.59 15.51
N THR A 77 13.64 5.87 16.09
CA THR A 77 14.49 4.91 15.36
C THR A 77 14.10 3.43 15.40
N LYS A 78 12.91 3.07 15.88
CA LYS A 78 12.35 1.72 15.65
C LYS A 78 11.10 1.81 14.78
N ARG A 79 11.33 1.89 13.47
CA ARG A 79 10.42 1.55 12.34
C ARG A 79 8.98 1.27 12.78
N GLN A 80 8.20 2.33 12.86
CA GLN A 80 6.80 2.32 13.26
C GLN A 80 5.87 2.31 12.03
N VAL A 81 6.29 1.62 10.97
CA VAL A 81 5.53 1.47 9.73
C VAL A 81 4.63 0.26 9.85
N VAL A 82 3.33 0.46 9.65
CA VAL A 82 2.33 -0.59 9.65
C VAL A 82 1.63 -0.62 8.30
N LEU A 83 1.57 -1.82 7.72
CA LEU A 83 0.75 -2.10 6.56
C LEU A 83 -0.61 -2.59 7.05
N ILE A 84 -1.67 -1.90 6.66
CA ILE A 84 -3.05 -2.20 7.07
C ILE A 84 -3.83 -2.50 5.81
N TRP A 85 -4.35 -3.71 5.63
CA TRP A 85 -4.95 -4.08 4.35
C TRP A 85 -6.26 -4.82 4.51
N SER A 86 -7.22 -4.48 3.64
CA SER A 86 -8.47 -5.21 3.53
C SER A 86 -8.26 -6.53 2.82
N VAL A 87 -8.86 -7.62 3.29
CA VAL A 87 -8.76 -8.95 2.66
C VAL A 87 -9.25 -8.99 1.21
N ILE A 88 -10.12 -8.06 0.81
CA ILE A 88 -10.69 -7.95 -0.54
C ILE A 88 -10.26 -6.65 -1.24
N ALA A 89 -9.13 -6.06 -0.85
CA ALA A 89 -8.65 -4.80 -1.43
C ALA A 89 -8.45 -4.89 -2.96
N PHE A 90 -8.13 -6.06 -3.48
CA PHE A 90 -7.87 -6.26 -4.91
C PHE A 90 -8.75 -7.39 -5.46
N ASP A 91 -10.04 -7.11 -5.61
CA ASP A 91 -11.09 -7.99 -6.17
C ASP A 91 -11.42 -9.23 -5.33
N ASP A 92 -10.41 -9.99 -4.91
CA ASP A 92 -10.52 -11.22 -4.13
C ASP A 92 -9.34 -11.41 -3.15
N GLU A 93 -9.50 -12.35 -2.23
CA GLU A 93 -8.52 -12.62 -1.17
C GLU A 93 -7.18 -13.15 -1.70
N TYR A 94 -7.21 -14.00 -2.74
CA TYR A 94 -6.00 -14.57 -3.31
C TYR A 94 -5.17 -13.49 -4.01
N THR A 95 -5.81 -12.69 -4.88
CA THR A 95 -5.17 -11.57 -5.58
C THR A 95 -4.64 -10.54 -4.59
N THR A 96 -5.39 -10.26 -3.53
CA THR A 96 -4.97 -9.36 -2.47
C THR A 96 -3.72 -9.86 -1.75
N LYS A 97 -3.73 -11.11 -1.28
CA LYS A 97 -2.59 -11.72 -0.59
C LYS A 97 -1.32 -11.70 -1.45
N LEU A 98 -1.44 -12.00 -2.75
CA LEU A 98 -0.32 -11.98 -3.68
C LEU A 98 0.30 -10.58 -3.80
N LYS A 99 -0.53 -9.55 -4.01
CA LYS A 99 -0.10 -8.15 -4.13
C LYS A 99 0.54 -7.64 -2.84
N ILE A 100 -0.04 -7.95 -1.69
CA ILE A 100 0.55 -7.61 -0.38
C ILE A 100 1.89 -8.32 -0.17
N ALA A 101 2.02 -9.60 -0.57
CA ALA A 101 3.29 -10.33 -0.49
C ALA A 101 4.38 -9.70 -1.37
N ASN A 102 4.03 -9.15 -2.54
CA ASN A 102 4.96 -8.42 -3.40
C ASN A 102 5.48 -7.15 -2.71
N ILE A 103 4.59 -6.34 -2.13
CA ILE A 103 4.97 -5.14 -1.37
C ILE A 103 5.92 -5.50 -0.22
N ARG A 104 5.58 -6.53 0.57
CA ARG A 104 6.44 -7.03 1.66
C ARG A 104 7.82 -7.45 1.16
N THR A 105 7.87 -8.14 0.04
CA THR A 105 9.13 -8.62 -0.56
C THR A 105 10.00 -7.44 -0.95
N VAL A 106 9.46 -6.44 -1.64
CA VAL A 106 10.19 -5.22 -2.02
C VAL A 106 10.67 -4.46 -0.78
N PHE A 107 9.84 -4.33 0.25
CA PHE A 107 10.23 -3.69 1.51
C PHE A 107 11.38 -4.43 2.19
N LYS A 108 11.28 -5.76 2.32
CA LYS A 108 12.33 -6.60 2.91
C LYS A 108 13.64 -6.50 2.15
N LEU A 109 13.61 -6.58 0.82
CA LEU A 109 14.79 -6.46 -0.05
C LEU A 109 15.46 -5.09 0.06
N ASN A 110 14.68 -4.04 0.34
CA ASN A 110 15.19 -2.68 0.53
C ASN A 110 15.46 -2.34 2.01
N GLY A 111 15.48 -3.34 2.88
CA GLY A 111 15.81 -3.17 4.29
C GLY A 111 14.78 -2.38 5.08
N ILE A 112 13.52 -2.33 4.65
CA ILE A 112 12.40 -1.70 5.38
C ILE A 112 11.70 -2.79 6.21
N SER A 113 11.67 -2.62 7.54
CA SER A 113 10.95 -3.52 8.43
C SER A 113 9.57 -2.97 8.73
N LEU A 114 8.54 -3.76 8.42
CA LEU A 114 7.19 -3.53 8.92
C LEU A 114 7.13 -3.92 10.40
N LEU A 115 6.52 -3.07 11.23
CA LEU A 115 6.30 -3.36 12.63
C LEU A 115 5.23 -4.44 12.78
N ASN A 116 4.09 -4.20 12.12
CA ASN A 116 2.96 -5.09 12.08
C ASN A 116 2.37 -5.10 10.68
N ASP A 117 1.67 -6.19 10.42
CA ASP A 117 0.92 -6.41 9.22
C ASP A 117 -0.50 -6.81 9.63
N ILE A 118 -1.44 -5.89 9.41
CA ILE A 118 -2.80 -6.01 9.93
C ILE A 118 -3.73 -6.31 8.77
N HIS A 119 -4.32 -7.49 8.82
CA HIS A 119 -5.46 -7.81 7.96
C HIS A 119 -6.74 -7.26 8.58
N VAL A 120 -7.57 -6.63 7.76
CA VAL A 120 -8.90 -6.18 8.13
C VAL A 120 -9.90 -6.88 7.23
N ASN A 121 -10.93 -7.48 7.81
CA ASN A 121 -12.09 -7.91 7.05
C ASN A 121 -13.15 -6.82 7.14
N THR A 122 -13.29 -6.01 6.09
CA THR A 122 -14.28 -4.92 6.06
C THR A 122 -15.71 -5.42 6.06
N SER A 123 -15.95 -6.71 5.80
CA SER A 123 -17.27 -7.34 5.93
C SER A 123 -17.58 -7.82 7.35
N ASP A 124 -16.60 -7.80 8.26
CA ASP A 124 -16.77 -8.22 9.64
C ASP A 124 -17.34 -7.10 10.49
N THR A 125 -18.63 -7.19 10.82
CA THR A 125 -19.32 -6.21 11.66
C THR A 125 -19.02 -6.36 13.15
N THR A 126 -18.30 -7.41 13.56
CA THR A 126 -18.07 -7.70 14.99
C THR A 126 -16.90 -6.92 15.58
N ARG A 127 -16.00 -6.42 14.73
CA ARG A 127 -14.82 -5.66 15.14
C ARG A 127 -14.68 -4.41 14.28
N SER A 128 -14.82 -3.24 14.89
CA SER A 128 -14.74 -1.99 14.15
C SER A 128 -13.29 -1.69 13.73
N LEU A 129 -13.13 -0.99 12.60
CA LEU A 129 -11.82 -0.53 12.16
C LEU A 129 -11.17 0.40 13.18
N VAL A 130 -11.96 1.21 13.90
CA VAL A 130 -11.47 2.09 14.97
C VAL A 130 -10.76 1.30 16.07
N ASP A 131 -11.33 0.16 16.48
CA ASP A 131 -10.73 -0.70 17.51
C ASP A 131 -9.38 -1.27 17.07
N VAL A 132 -9.31 -1.74 15.81
CA VAL A 132 -8.07 -2.24 15.20
C VAL A 132 -7.00 -1.15 15.19
N LEU A 133 -7.36 0.07 14.81
CA LEU A 133 -6.43 1.20 14.77
C LEU A 133 -6.00 1.66 16.16
N MET A 134 -6.87 1.57 17.17
CA MET A 134 -6.54 1.88 18.56
C MET A 134 -5.44 0.96 19.13
N GLU A 135 -5.43 -0.32 18.76
CA GLU A 135 -4.42 -1.28 19.21
C GLU A 135 -3.01 -0.93 18.73
N ILE A 136 -2.90 -0.30 17.56
CA ILE A 136 -1.61 0.05 16.97
C ILE A 136 -1.22 1.51 17.14
N LYS A 137 -2.15 2.37 17.58
CA LYS A 137 -1.92 3.81 17.77
C LYS A 137 -0.67 4.09 18.59
N ASN A 138 -0.46 3.38 19.70
CA ASN A 138 0.67 3.66 20.59
C ASN A 138 2.01 3.10 20.08
N THR A 139 1.99 2.15 19.15
CA THR A 139 3.18 1.42 18.69
C THR A 139 3.63 1.84 17.28
N SER A 140 2.76 2.49 16.51
CA SER A 140 2.98 2.83 15.10
C SER A 140 2.76 4.31 14.79
N ARG A 141 3.40 4.84 13.75
CA ARG A 141 3.35 6.29 13.37
C ARG A 141 3.14 6.50 11.89
N ILE A 142 3.56 5.54 11.07
CA ILE A 142 3.39 5.60 9.62
C ILE A 142 2.40 4.49 9.24
N TRP A 143 1.22 4.90 8.78
CA TRP A 143 0.15 3.99 8.39
C TRP A 143 0.04 3.96 6.88
N ILE A 144 0.18 2.77 6.30
CA ILE A 144 0.00 2.53 4.87
C ILE A 144 -1.24 1.64 4.72
N PRO A 145 -2.43 2.23 4.53
CA PRO A 145 -3.61 1.46 4.21
C PRO A 145 -3.54 0.91 2.77
N ILE A 146 -4.07 -0.30 2.55
CA ILE A 146 -4.35 -0.90 1.24
C ILE A 146 -5.78 -1.43 1.26
N PHE A 147 -6.74 -0.62 0.82
CA PHE A 147 -8.16 -0.94 0.86
C PHE A 147 -8.80 -1.08 -0.52
N GLY A 148 -8.07 -0.74 -1.58
CA GLY A 148 -8.59 -0.74 -2.93
C GLY A 148 -7.58 -0.26 -3.95
N TYR A 149 -8.08 -0.04 -5.17
CA TYR A 149 -7.31 0.52 -6.27
C TYR A 149 -7.37 2.05 -6.31
N TYR A 150 -8.46 2.64 -5.80
CA TYR A 150 -8.79 4.05 -5.94
C TYR A 150 -8.85 4.75 -4.59
N LEU A 151 -8.67 6.07 -4.58
CA LEU A 151 -8.82 6.89 -3.37
C LEU A 151 -10.19 6.76 -2.69
N HIS A 152 -11.26 6.45 -3.46
CA HIS A 152 -12.59 6.23 -2.89
C HIS A 152 -12.65 5.04 -1.93
N ASP A 153 -11.85 4.01 -2.18
CA ASP A 153 -11.84 2.78 -1.38
C ASP A 153 -11.28 3.00 0.04
N TYR A 154 -10.64 4.14 0.27
CA TYR A 154 -10.03 4.52 1.55
C TYR A 154 -10.97 5.29 2.49
N ILE A 155 -12.18 5.66 2.05
CA ILE A 155 -13.06 6.56 2.82
C ILE A 155 -13.39 6.00 4.20
N GLU A 156 -13.72 4.72 4.30
CA GLU A 156 -14.06 4.09 5.59
C GLU A 156 -12.86 4.10 6.55
N PHE A 157 -11.66 3.80 6.02
CA PHE A 157 -10.41 3.90 6.78
C PHE A 157 -10.14 5.32 7.27
N LEU A 158 -10.26 6.30 6.38
CA LEU A 158 -10.02 7.70 6.73
C LEU A 158 -11.04 8.23 7.74
N ALA A 159 -12.30 7.83 7.62
CA ALA A 159 -13.32 8.15 8.62
C ALA A 159 -12.94 7.59 10.00
N ALA A 160 -12.43 6.35 10.06
CA ALA A 160 -11.93 5.77 11.30
C ALA A 160 -10.70 6.52 11.84
N VAL A 161 -9.75 6.90 10.98
CA VAL A 161 -8.58 7.72 11.38
C VAL A 161 -9.01 9.06 11.98
N LYS A 162 -9.99 9.75 11.39
CA LYS A 162 -10.47 11.03 11.91
C LYS A 162 -11.17 10.91 13.26
N GLN A 163 -11.83 9.78 13.55
CA GLN A 163 -12.39 9.51 14.88
C GLN A 163 -11.31 9.37 15.97
N LEU A 164 -10.10 8.96 15.61
CA LEU A 164 -8.99 8.79 16.55
C LEU A 164 -8.28 10.08 16.91
N SER A 165 -8.59 11.18 16.21
CA SER A 165 -7.97 12.51 16.36
C SER A 165 -6.44 12.40 16.46
N LEU A 166 -5.83 11.73 15.49
CA LEU A 166 -4.37 11.57 15.45
C LEU A 166 -3.70 12.92 15.22
N ASP A 167 -2.62 13.18 15.96
CA ASP A 167 -1.81 14.38 15.78
C ASP A 167 -1.01 14.27 14.45
N PRO A 168 -1.26 15.14 13.46
CA PRO A 168 -0.60 15.08 12.15
C PRO A 168 0.89 15.41 12.21
N THR A 169 1.38 15.97 13.33
CA THR A 169 2.82 16.18 13.55
C THR A 169 3.54 14.92 14.00
N VAL A 170 2.78 13.91 14.45
CA VAL A 170 3.29 12.66 15.02
C VAL A 170 2.94 11.46 14.13
N TYR A 171 1.78 11.46 13.49
CA TYR A 171 1.27 10.38 12.65
C TYR A 171 1.21 10.78 11.19
N VAL A 172 1.56 9.84 10.31
CA VAL A 172 1.49 10.00 8.87
C VAL A 172 0.64 8.89 8.27
N THR A 173 -0.34 9.26 7.46
CA THR A 173 -1.10 8.32 6.63
C THR A 173 -0.68 8.48 5.17
N VAL A 174 -0.23 7.39 4.53
CA VAL A 174 0.19 7.38 3.12
C VAL A 174 -0.79 6.54 2.31
N LEU A 175 -1.61 7.18 1.48
CA LEU A 175 -2.57 6.57 0.57
C LEU A 175 -1.91 6.26 -0.76
N LEU A 176 -2.28 5.11 -1.36
CA LEU A 176 -1.78 4.71 -2.66
C LEU A 176 -2.94 4.74 -3.67
N ASP A 177 -2.79 5.55 -4.71
CA ASP A 177 -3.70 5.56 -5.86
C ASP A 177 -3.05 4.71 -6.96
N PHE A 178 -3.51 3.46 -7.13
CA PHE A 178 -2.87 2.46 -7.99
C PHE A 178 -3.28 2.56 -9.47
N VAL A 179 -4.31 3.36 -9.78
CA VAL A 179 -4.90 3.41 -11.11
C VAL A 179 -5.01 4.86 -11.59
N VAL A 180 -4.11 5.22 -12.51
CA VAL A 180 -4.24 6.42 -13.33
C VAL A 180 -4.83 6.07 -14.69
N LEU A 181 -6.15 5.98 -14.78
CA LEU A 181 -6.85 5.97 -16.07
C LEU A 181 -7.47 7.36 -16.28
N GLY A 182 -6.82 8.18 -17.12
CA GLY A 182 -7.30 9.50 -17.50
C GLY A 182 -6.95 10.65 -16.55
N GLU A 183 -7.67 11.78 -16.68
CA GLU A 183 -7.48 12.96 -15.85
C GLU A 183 -7.82 12.66 -14.38
N PHE A 184 -6.90 13.01 -13.48
CA PHE A 184 -7.12 12.84 -12.05
C PHE A 184 -8.26 13.72 -11.58
N LYS A 185 -9.31 13.09 -11.04
CA LYS A 185 -10.37 13.79 -10.32
C LYS A 185 -10.40 13.27 -8.89
N PRO A 186 -9.95 14.07 -7.90
CA PRO A 186 -10.03 13.65 -6.51
C PRO A 186 -11.46 13.29 -6.10
N PRO A 187 -11.66 12.33 -5.17
CA PRO A 187 -13.01 11.88 -4.78
C PRO A 187 -13.92 13.01 -4.29
N TRP A 188 -13.34 14.04 -3.67
CA TRP A 188 -14.07 15.19 -3.13
C TRP A 188 -14.48 16.23 -4.19
N ILE A 189 -14.11 16.06 -5.46
CA ILE A 189 -14.55 16.94 -6.55
C ILE A 189 -15.79 16.33 -7.22
N LEU A 190 -16.91 17.02 -7.12
CA LEU A 190 -18.19 16.60 -7.68
C LEU A 190 -18.24 16.75 -9.21
N PRO A 191 -19.20 16.12 -9.92
CA PRO A 191 -19.32 16.21 -11.38
C PRO A 191 -19.43 17.65 -11.92
N ASN A 192 -20.05 18.54 -11.16
CA ASN A 192 -20.19 19.98 -11.44
C ASN A 192 -18.94 20.81 -11.07
N ASN A 193 -17.82 20.17 -10.73
CA ASN A 193 -16.57 20.77 -10.26
C ASN A 193 -16.64 21.54 -8.93
N SER A 194 -17.71 21.38 -8.15
CA SER A 194 -17.74 21.87 -6.76
C SER A 194 -17.04 20.89 -5.81
N VAL A 195 -16.60 21.40 -4.66
CA VAL A 195 -15.94 20.60 -3.61
C VAL A 195 -16.98 20.06 -2.63
N ASN A 196 -16.91 18.75 -2.35
CA ASN A 196 -17.57 18.12 -1.22
C ASN A 196 -16.67 18.23 0.02
N GLU A 197 -16.91 19.25 0.85
CA GLU A 197 -16.08 19.55 2.03
C GLU A 197 -16.04 18.40 3.05
N THR A 198 -17.17 17.71 3.25
CA THR A 198 -17.22 16.54 4.15
C THR A 198 -16.30 15.42 3.66
N MET A 199 -16.30 15.16 2.35
CA MET A 199 -15.40 14.15 1.78
C MET A 199 -13.96 14.61 1.83
N LYS A 200 -13.68 15.87 1.50
CA LYS A 200 -12.32 16.44 1.56
C LYS A 200 -11.74 16.36 2.97
N PHE A 201 -12.54 16.63 3.99
CA PHE A 201 -12.13 16.57 5.40
C PHE A 201 -11.50 15.22 5.77
N TYR A 202 -11.97 14.10 5.21
CA TYR A 202 -11.37 12.79 5.46
C TYR A 202 -9.94 12.67 4.91
N PHE A 203 -9.62 13.35 3.81
CA PHE A 203 -8.31 13.32 3.17
C PHE A 203 -7.34 14.39 3.69
N ASP A 204 -7.80 15.33 4.52
CA ASP A 204 -6.92 16.34 5.10
C ASP A 204 -5.77 15.67 5.87
N GLU A 205 -4.55 16.22 5.76
CA GLU A 205 -3.34 15.72 6.44
C GLU A 205 -2.90 14.31 6.01
N THR A 206 -3.36 13.84 4.85
CA THR A 206 -2.89 12.58 4.23
C THR A 206 -1.88 12.85 3.11
N ILE A 207 -0.96 11.91 2.91
CA ILE A 207 -0.07 11.90 1.74
C ILE A 207 -0.67 10.98 0.71
N ILE A 208 -0.87 11.48 -0.52
CA ILE A 208 -1.34 10.67 -1.64
C ILE A 208 -0.16 10.40 -2.57
N ALA A 209 0.21 9.12 -2.72
CA ALA A 209 1.17 8.66 -3.69
C ALA A 209 0.46 7.95 -4.83
N ARG A 210 0.69 8.40 -6.06
CA ARG A 210 -0.06 7.99 -7.25
C ARG A 210 0.85 7.24 -8.23
N PHE A 211 0.35 6.14 -8.79
CA PHE A 211 1.12 5.19 -9.60
C PHE A 211 0.42 4.78 -10.89
#